data_AF-A0A949IEM0-F1
#
_entry.id   AF-A0A949IEM0-F1
#
_cell.length_a   1.000
_cell.length_b   1.000
_cell.length_c   1.000
_cell.angle_alpha   90.00
_cell.angle_beta   90.00
_cell.angle_gamma   90.00
#
_symmetry.space_group_name_H-M   'P 1'
#
loop_
_entity.id
_entity.type
_entity.pdbx_description
1 polymer ?
#
loop_
_entity_poly.entity_id
_entity_poly.type
_entity_poly.pdbx_seq_one_letter_code
_entity_poly.pdbx_strand_id
1 'polypeptide(L)'
;MRKTKAATCIFLFIGFMPFLLGACISKPAVDSSAIEHQTVHIDLQPPVVTEKKTEHPPFLGPGKQSIWQDVEAYTEWLYSCRTIFETETVHSDDTSGGATVGLKVKGVTIKLSLPISVYLPAKARPELKEHEDGHVLICSLVYRNAYRAAREAGLLIVGKTYEGMGKNLDEARAVALSQPEKIIAAAYQEAVADVCGQASEKYDEYCHRYTGDLKKSRSELAKSAYKTISDIPIKVIK
;
A
#
# COMPACT_ATOMS: atom_id res chain seq x y z
N MET A 1 -9.13 41.40 -6.12
CA MET A 1 -9.86 41.41 -4.82
C MET A 1 -11.37 41.39 -5.08
N ARG A 2 -12.02 40.22 -4.99
CA ARG A 2 -13.49 40.10 -5.03
C ARG A 2 -13.95 39.52 -3.70
N LYS A 3 -14.72 40.29 -2.95
CA LYS A 3 -15.36 39.87 -1.69
C LYS A 3 -16.70 39.23 -2.04
N THR A 4 -16.86 37.94 -1.77
CA THR A 4 -18.17 37.27 -1.77
C THR A 4 -18.67 37.19 -0.33
N LYS A 5 -19.90 37.66 -0.11
CA LYS A 5 -20.60 37.64 1.19
C LYS A 5 -21.21 36.26 1.40
N ALA A 6 -21.02 35.68 2.58
CA ALA A 6 -21.69 34.45 3.00
C ALA A 6 -23.09 34.80 3.55
N ALA A 7 -24.11 34.06 3.10
CA ALA A 7 -25.47 34.13 3.61
C ALA A 7 -25.67 33.07 4.70
N THR A 8 -26.09 33.50 5.88
CA THR A 8 -26.42 32.66 7.03
C THR A 8 -27.86 32.15 6.90
N CYS A 9 -28.06 30.87 6.65
CA CYS A 9 -29.36 30.21 6.74
C CYS A 9 -29.61 29.75 8.18
N ILE A 10 -30.64 30.33 8.80
CA ILE A 10 -31.20 29.91 10.08
C ILE A 10 -32.18 28.76 9.80
N PHE A 11 -31.91 27.57 10.32
CA PHE A 11 -32.87 26.46 10.29
C PHE A 11 -33.69 26.44 11.59
N LEU A 12 -35.00 26.61 11.41
CA LEU A 12 -36.02 26.46 12.43
C LEU A 12 -36.18 24.97 12.77
N PHE A 13 -35.97 24.60 14.04
CA PHE A 13 -36.35 23.29 14.58
C PHE A 13 -37.85 23.30 14.89
N ILE A 14 -38.65 22.64 14.05
CA ILE A 14 -40.05 22.31 14.38
C ILE A 14 -40.04 20.95 15.09
N GLY A 15 -40.45 20.98 16.36
CA GLY A 15 -40.64 19.78 17.17
C GLY A 15 -41.80 18.94 16.65
N PHE A 16 -41.61 17.62 16.62
CA PHE A 16 -42.66 16.64 16.39
C PHE A 16 -42.70 15.65 17.56
N MET A 17 -43.86 15.59 18.20
CA MET A 17 -44.17 14.78 19.38
C MET A 17 -44.35 13.29 19.00
N PRO A 18 -44.07 12.34 19.89
CA PRO A 18 -44.03 10.92 19.57
C PRO A 18 -45.41 10.26 19.70
N PHE A 19 -45.82 9.51 18.67
CA PHE A 19 -46.93 8.57 18.74
C PHE A 19 -46.39 7.19 19.16
N LEU A 20 -46.61 6.83 20.42
CA LEU A 20 -46.30 5.50 20.97
C LEU A 20 -47.43 4.54 20.60
N LEU A 21 -47.34 3.90 19.44
CA LEU A 21 -48.12 2.70 19.11
C LEU A 21 -47.24 1.48 19.34
N GLY A 22 -47.52 0.75 20.42
CA GLY A 22 -46.89 -0.50 20.76
C GLY A 22 -47.30 -1.61 19.79
N ALA A 23 -46.45 -1.87 18.80
CA ALA A 23 -46.47 -3.11 18.06
C ALA A 23 -45.62 -4.14 18.82
N CYS A 24 -46.22 -5.29 19.15
CA CYS A 24 -45.47 -6.47 19.60
C CYS A 24 -44.60 -6.98 18.44
N ILE A 25 -43.39 -6.42 18.33
CA ILE A 25 -42.36 -6.92 17.42
C ILE A 25 -41.84 -8.22 18.00
N SER A 26 -42.37 -9.33 17.51
CA SER A 26 -41.73 -10.64 17.63
C SER A 26 -40.29 -10.48 17.12
N LYS A 27 -39.30 -10.51 18.02
CA LYS A 27 -37.89 -10.49 17.63
C LYS A 27 -37.69 -11.67 16.66
N PRO A 28 -37.35 -11.45 15.37
CA PRO A 28 -36.91 -12.55 14.55
C PRO A 28 -35.73 -13.18 15.27
N ALA A 29 -35.76 -14.50 15.43
CA ALA A 29 -34.61 -15.25 15.90
C ALA A 29 -33.47 -14.93 14.93
N VAL A 30 -32.53 -14.08 15.37
CA VAL A 30 -31.29 -13.86 14.66
C VAL A 30 -30.60 -15.20 14.72
N ASP A 31 -30.63 -15.91 13.60
CA ASP A 31 -29.96 -17.19 13.45
C ASP A 31 -28.47 -16.91 13.63
N SER A 32 -27.97 -17.15 14.85
CA SER A 32 -26.57 -17.02 15.24
C SER A 32 -25.71 -18.12 14.63
N SER A 33 -26.28 -18.95 13.74
CA SER A 33 -25.57 -19.97 13.01
C SER A 33 -24.59 -19.32 12.03
N ALA A 34 -23.32 -19.33 12.45
CA ALA A 34 -22.14 -19.05 11.66
C ALA A 34 -21.99 -17.59 11.17
N ILE A 35 -21.62 -16.69 12.09
CA ILE A 35 -20.61 -15.69 11.74
C ILE A 35 -19.32 -16.47 11.48
N GLU A 36 -19.21 -17.03 10.28
CA GLU A 36 -17.99 -17.61 9.74
C GLU A 36 -16.95 -16.48 9.83
N HIS A 37 -15.98 -16.64 10.74
CA HIS A 37 -15.00 -15.60 11.05
C HIS A 37 -14.28 -15.22 9.75
N GLN A 38 -14.61 -14.05 9.21
CA GLN A 38 -13.91 -13.48 8.07
C GLN A 38 -12.43 -13.31 8.44
N THR A 39 -11.57 -14.09 7.80
CA THR A 39 -10.16 -14.20 8.16
C THR A 39 -9.29 -13.38 7.22
N VAL A 40 -8.76 -12.28 7.74
CA VAL A 40 -7.62 -11.57 7.13
C VAL A 40 -6.38 -11.92 7.95
N HIS A 41 -5.49 -12.72 7.38
CA HIS A 41 -4.21 -13.07 7.99
C HIS A 41 -3.07 -12.29 7.31
N ILE A 42 -2.20 -11.66 8.10
CA ILE A 42 -1.05 -10.90 7.58
C ILE A 42 0.22 -11.55 8.10
N ASP A 43 1.08 -11.96 7.18
CA ASP A 43 2.42 -12.47 7.41
C ASP A 43 3.43 -11.36 7.07
N LEU A 44 3.85 -10.61 8.09
CA LEU A 44 4.77 -9.46 7.97
C LEU A 44 6.20 -9.91 8.23
N GLN A 45 7.01 -10.02 7.17
CA GLN A 45 8.44 -10.28 7.30
C GLN A 45 9.19 -8.98 7.61
N PRO A 46 10.24 -9.01 8.45
CA PRO A 46 11.04 -7.83 8.75
C PRO A 46 11.77 -7.31 7.48
N PRO A 47 12.12 -6.01 7.42
CA PRO A 47 12.97 -5.49 6.35
C PRO A 47 14.32 -6.22 6.29
N VAL A 48 14.79 -6.48 5.08
CA VAL A 48 16.09 -7.12 4.83
C VAL A 48 16.96 -6.14 4.06
N VAL A 49 18.01 -5.62 4.71
CA VAL A 49 18.95 -4.68 4.11
C VAL A 49 20.19 -5.44 3.66
N THR A 50 20.55 -5.30 2.39
CA THR A 50 21.76 -5.90 1.79
C THR A 50 22.63 -4.80 1.22
N GLU A 51 23.86 -4.68 1.72
CA GLU A 51 24.86 -3.76 1.17
C GLU A 51 25.68 -4.48 0.10
N LYS A 52 25.75 -3.91 -1.10
CA LYS A 52 26.48 -4.44 -2.26
C LYS A 52 27.56 -3.46 -2.64
N LYS A 53 28.82 -3.91 -2.55
CA LYS A 53 29.95 -3.14 -3.09
C LYS A 53 29.98 -3.33 -4.59
N THR A 54 29.87 -2.25 -5.35
CA THR A 54 29.97 -2.30 -6.81
C THR A 54 31.27 -1.66 -7.26
N GLU A 55 32.02 -2.38 -8.10
CA GLU A 55 33.04 -1.75 -8.94
C GLU A 55 32.37 -1.03 -10.14
N HIS A 56 31.24 -1.57 -10.62
CA HIS A 56 30.40 -1.02 -11.69
C HIS A 56 28.91 -1.30 -11.38
N PRO A 57 27.98 -0.33 -11.50
CA PRO A 57 26.56 -0.62 -11.30
C PRO A 57 25.98 -1.40 -12.50
N PRO A 58 25.07 -2.36 -12.25
CA PRO A 58 24.62 -3.35 -13.23
C PRO A 58 23.81 -2.78 -14.41
N PHE A 59 23.37 -1.53 -14.33
CA PHE A 59 22.36 -0.97 -15.25
C PHE A 59 22.91 -0.33 -16.53
N LEU A 60 24.23 -0.24 -16.69
CA LEU A 60 24.84 0.36 -17.89
C LEU A 60 25.73 -0.68 -18.58
N GLY A 61 25.36 -1.02 -19.81
CA GLY A 61 26.09 -2.00 -20.63
C GLY A 61 27.57 -1.64 -20.84
N PRO A 62 28.38 -2.61 -21.32
CA PRO A 62 29.82 -2.42 -21.53
C PRO A 62 30.08 -1.27 -22.50
N GLY A 63 30.93 -0.30 -22.10
CA GLY A 63 31.40 0.78 -22.98
C GLY A 63 31.23 2.22 -22.48
N LYS A 64 30.51 2.46 -21.38
CA LYS A 64 30.37 3.81 -20.78
C LYS A 64 31.36 4.09 -19.65
N GLN A 65 32.62 3.66 -19.83
CA GLN A 65 33.59 3.51 -18.74
C GLN A 65 34.18 4.84 -18.19
N SER A 66 34.01 5.97 -18.87
CA SER A 66 34.65 7.24 -18.50
C SER A 66 33.79 8.22 -17.70
N ILE A 67 32.49 7.94 -17.50
CA ILE A 67 31.60 8.75 -16.65
C ILE A 67 31.54 8.25 -15.19
N TRP A 68 32.31 7.20 -14.85
CA TRP A 68 32.24 6.50 -13.57
C TRP A 68 33.11 7.05 -12.44
N GLN A 69 33.83 8.16 -12.60
CA GLN A 69 34.50 8.75 -11.43
C GLN A 69 33.48 9.36 -10.44
N ASP A 70 32.24 9.56 -10.89
CA ASP A 70 31.11 10.07 -10.13
C ASP A 70 29.97 9.03 -10.02
N VAL A 71 30.27 7.73 -9.80
CA VAL A 71 29.20 6.73 -9.60
C VAL A 71 28.39 7.09 -8.36
N GLU A 72 27.14 7.51 -8.57
CA GLU A 72 26.15 7.74 -7.52
C GLU A 72 25.89 6.41 -6.79
N ALA A 73 26.09 6.40 -5.47
CA ALA A 73 25.47 5.38 -4.66
C ALA A 73 23.95 5.47 -4.84
N TYR A 74 23.27 4.35 -4.67
CA TYR A 74 21.82 4.34 -4.73
C TYR A 74 21.25 3.20 -3.89
N THR A 75 20.01 3.39 -3.47
CA THR A 75 19.25 2.41 -2.72
C THR A 75 18.07 1.93 -3.56
N GLU A 76 18.00 0.63 -3.80
CA GLU A 76 16.81 -0.03 -4.37
C GLU A 76 15.96 -0.61 -3.23
N TRP A 77 14.65 -0.45 -3.31
CA TRP A 77 13.70 -1.08 -2.39
C TRP A 77 12.52 -1.67 -3.15
N LEU A 78 11.96 -2.76 -2.63
CA LEU A 78 10.76 -3.38 -3.19
C LEU A 78 9.79 -3.74 -2.05
N TYR A 79 8.63 -3.09 -2.04
CA TYR A 79 7.54 -3.46 -1.14
C TYR A 79 6.75 -4.61 -1.73
N SER A 80 7.07 -5.84 -1.32
CA SER A 80 6.36 -7.02 -1.80
C SER A 80 5.03 -7.20 -1.06
N CYS A 81 3.96 -7.45 -1.80
CA CYS A 81 2.65 -7.83 -1.27
C CYS A 81 2.12 -8.99 -2.11
N ARG A 82 2.08 -10.18 -1.51
CA ARG A 82 1.56 -11.39 -2.16
C ARG A 82 0.31 -11.87 -1.45
N THR A 83 -0.72 -12.21 -2.20
CA THR A 83 -2.01 -12.64 -1.67
C THR A 83 -2.24 -14.13 -1.91
N ILE A 84 -2.94 -14.78 -0.98
CA ILE A 84 -3.43 -16.15 -1.09
C ILE A 84 -4.89 -16.10 -0.65
N PHE A 85 -5.81 -16.40 -1.57
CA PHE A 85 -7.24 -16.31 -1.31
C PHE A 85 -7.82 -17.67 -0.92
N GLU A 86 -8.65 -17.66 0.12
CA GLU A 86 -9.58 -18.75 0.43
C GLU A 86 -10.90 -18.40 -0.25
N THR A 87 -11.37 -19.25 -1.17
CA THR A 87 -12.54 -18.93 -2.01
C THR A 87 -13.56 -20.06 -2.02
N GLU A 88 -14.82 -19.67 -2.21
CA GLU A 88 -15.96 -20.55 -2.44
C GLU A 88 -16.54 -20.25 -3.83
N THR A 89 -16.70 -21.27 -4.67
CA THR A 89 -17.39 -21.11 -5.96
C THR A 89 -18.88 -20.93 -5.71
N VAL A 90 -19.42 -19.76 -6.07
CA VAL A 90 -20.85 -19.44 -5.98
C VAL A 90 -21.61 -19.96 -7.20
N HIS A 91 -21.02 -19.79 -8.39
CA HIS A 91 -21.56 -20.34 -9.63
C HIS A 91 -20.42 -20.64 -10.62
N SER A 92 -20.68 -21.55 -11.55
CA SER A 92 -19.80 -21.84 -12.68
C SER A 92 -20.64 -22.33 -13.86
N ASP A 93 -20.34 -21.83 -15.05
CA ASP A 93 -20.98 -22.23 -16.31
C ASP A 93 -19.91 -22.28 -17.40
N ASP A 94 -19.81 -23.38 -18.13
CA ASP A 94 -18.88 -23.59 -19.26
C ASP A 94 -19.62 -23.87 -20.58
N THR A 95 -20.89 -23.50 -20.65
CA THR A 95 -21.72 -23.68 -21.84
C THR A 95 -21.51 -22.57 -22.88
N SER A 96 -21.94 -22.82 -24.12
CA SER A 96 -21.94 -21.82 -25.20
C SER A 96 -20.56 -21.35 -25.72
N GLY A 97 -19.51 -22.14 -25.53
CA GLY A 97 -18.19 -21.86 -26.12
C GLY A 97 -17.39 -20.79 -25.36
N GLY A 98 -17.81 -20.46 -24.14
CA GLY A 98 -17.06 -19.68 -23.16
C GLY A 98 -17.35 -20.18 -21.75
N ALA A 99 -16.66 -19.64 -20.75
CA ALA A 99 -16.86 -20.01 -19.36
C ALA A 99 -17.02 -18.78 -18.47
N THR A 100 -17.86 -18.90 -17.45
CA THR A 100 -18.09 -17.89 -16.40
C THR A 100 -17.96 -18.54 -15.03
N VAL A 101 -17.39 -17.81 -14.07
CA VAL A 101 -17.19 -18.28 -12.70
C VAL A 101 -17.44 -17.11 -11.74
N GLY A 102 -18.25 -17.34 -10.70
CA GLY A 102 -18.39 -16.45 -9.56
C GLY A 102 -17.69 -17.03 -8.33
N LEU A 103 -16.71 -16.31 -7.78
CA LEU A 103 -15.97 -16.70 -6.58
C LEU A 103 -16.26 -15.75 -5.42
N LYS A 104 -16.72 -16.28 -4.30
CA LYS A 104 -16.80 -15.54 -3.04
C LYS A 104 -15.49 -15.68 -2.28
N VAL A 105 -14.89 -14.55 -1.88
CA VAL A 105 -13.68 -14.56 -1.03
C VAL A 105 -14.10 -14.79 0.42
N LYS A 106 -13.65 -15.88 1.02
CA LYS A 106 -13.96 -16.27 2.41
C LYS A 106 -12.89 -15.79 3.38
N GLY A 107 -11.64 -15.75 2.91
CA GLY A 107 -10.49 -15.28 3.66
C GLY A 107 -9.33 -14.90 2.74
N VAL A 108 -8.36 -14.20 3.29
CA VAL A 108 -7.12 -13.84 2.57
C VAL A 108 -5.93 -13.89 3.52
N THR A 109 -4.86 -14.53 3.05
CA THR A 109 -3.53 -14.40 3.63
C THR A 109 -2.69 -13.45 2.79
N ILE A 110 -2.15 -12.39 3.39
CA ILE A 110 -1.29 -11.41 2.73
C ILE A 110 0.13 -11.53 3.30
N LYS A 111 1.09 -11.84 2.45
CA LYS A 111 2.51 -11.93 2.79
C LYS A 111 3.22 -10.66 2.35
N LEU A 112 3.88 -10.01 3.30
CA LEU A 112 4.57 -8.74 3.11
C LEU A 112 6.07 -8.93 3.34
N SER A 113 6.89 -8.33 2.49
CA SER A 113 8.34 -8.24 2.69
C SER A 113 8.90 -6.93 2.14
N LEU A 114 10.06 -6.52 2.67
CA LEU A 114 10.79 -5.34 2.24
C LEU A 114 12.29 -5.66 2.08
N PRO A 115 12.70 -6.27 0.95
CA PRO A 115 14.11 -6.27 0.56
C PRO A 115 14.57 -4.86 0.16
N ILE A 116 15.73 -4.47 0.67
CA ILE A 116 16.43 -3.21 0.37
C ILE A 116 17.87 -3.56 -0.04
N SER A 117 18.31 -3.10 -1.21
CA SER A 117 19.69 -3.23 -1.68
C SER A 117 20.34 -1.85 -1.73
N VAL A 118 21.43 -1.67 -0.99
CA VAL A 118 22.24 -0.44 -0.99
C VAL A 118 23.49 -0.69 -1.82
N TYR A 119 23.67 0.04 -2.91
CA TYR A 119 24.83 -0.08 -3.79
C TYR A 119 25.80 1.05 -3.49
N LEU A 120 26.99 0.70 -3.01
CA LEU A 120 28.02 1.65 -2.63
C LEU A 120 29.31 1.39 -3.41
N PRO A 121 30.01 2.45 -3.87
CA PRO A 121 31.39 2.33 -4.32
C PRO A 121 32.28 1.72 -3.23
N ALA A 122 33.29 0.93 -3.62
CA ALA A 122 34.18 0.28 -2.65
C ALA A 122 34.88 1.27 -1.69
N LYS A 123 35.08 2.52 -2.13
CA LYS A 123 35.66 3.63 -1.37
C LYS A 123 34.66 4.79 -1.20
N ALA A 124 33.38 4.47 -1.01
CA ALA A 124 32.35 5.48 -0.76
C ALA A 124 32.74 6.38 0.42
N ARG A 125 32.54 7.69 0.25
CA ARG A 125 32.73 8.66 1.34
C ARG A 125 31.68 8.42 2.43
N PRO A 126 31.97 8.65 3.72
CA PRO A 126 31.01 8.46 4.81
C PRO A 126 29.68 9.19 4.57
N GLU A 127 29.72 10.41 4.03
CA GLU A 127 28.53 11.23 3.78
C GLU A 127 27.60 10.62 2.73
N LEU A 128 28.17 9.88 1.77
CA LEU A 128 27.40 9.16 0.75
C LEU A 128 26.72 7.94 1.37
N LYS A 129 27.43 7.20 2.23
CA LYS A 129 26.83 6.09 2.99
C LYS A 129 25.69 6.59 3.89
N GLU A 130 25.91 7.69 4.61
CA GLU A 130 24.86 8.30 5.45
C GLU A 130 23.65 8.78 4.65
N HIS A 131 23.87 9.23 3.41
CA HIS A 131 22.79 9.60 2.50
C HIS A 131 21.90 8.38 2.19
N GLU A 132 22.50 7.28 1.75
CA GLU A 132 21.79 6.02 1.46
C GLU A 132 21.12 5.41 2.70
N ASP A 133 21.79 5.43 3.85
CA ASP A 133 21.22 4.97 5.13
C ASP A 133 19.95 5.78 5.50
N GLY A 134 19.84 7.03 5.02
CA GLY A 134 18.63 7.84 5.12
C GLY A 134 17.45 7.27 4.31
N HIS A 135 17.67 6.80 3.09
CA HIS A 135 16.64 6.10 2.30
C HIS A 135 16.23 4.78 2.97
N VAL A 136 17.18 4.01 3.49
CA VAL A 136 16.90 2.77 4.25
C VAL A 136 16.00 3.07 5.45
N LEU A 137 16.28 4.17 6.18
CA LEU A 137 15.47 4.61 7.30
C LEU A 137 14.05 5.00 6.87
N ILE A 138 13.89 5.77 5.79
CA ILE A 138 12.56 6.13 5.25
C ILE A 138 11.79 4.86 4.90
N CYS A 139 12.40 3.93 4.18
CA CYS A 139 11.76 2.67 3.82
C CYS A 139 11.27 1.91 5.05
N SER A 140 12.13 1.81 6.06
CA SER A 140 11.82 1.14 7.33
C SER A 140 10.69 1.83 8.12
N LEU A 141 10.62 3.16 8.08
CA LEU A 141 9.56 3.94 8.74
C LEU A 141 8.21 3.74 8.04
N VAL A 142 8.18 3.81 6.71
CA VAL A 142 6.97 3.59 5.91
C VAL A 142 6.46 2.16 6.09
N TYR A 143 7.34 1.17 6.10
CA TYR A 143 6.97 -0.23 6.24
C TYR A 143 6.31 -0.58 7.58
N ARG A 144 6.50 0.22 8.64
CA ARG A 144 5.76 0.05 9.91
C ARG A 144 4.24 0.18 9.72
N ASN A 145 3.79 0.89 8.69
CA ASN A 145 2.38 1.03 8.35
C ASN A 145 1.86 -0.06 7.40
N ALA A 146 2.75 -0.91 6.86
CA ALA A 146 2.41 -1.92 5.85
C ALA A 146 1.36 -2.93 6.36
N TYR A 147 1.47 -3.37 7.62
CA TYR A 147 0.49 -4.26 8.23
C TYR A 147 -0.92 -3.67 8.21
N ARG A 148 -1.07 -2.41 8.64
CA ARG A 148 -2.36 -1.73 8.70
C ARG A 148 -2.95 -1.59 7.30
N ALA A 149 -2.15 -1.10 6.35
CA ALA A 149 -2.56 -0.91 4.96
C ALA A 149 -3.05 -2.24 4.33
N ALA A 150 -2.27 -3.31 4.46
CA ALA A 150 -2.64 -4.62 3.94
C ALA A 150 -3.90 -5.18 4.61
N ARG A 151 -4.03 -5.03 5.94
CA ARG A 151 -5.21 -5.49 6.67
C ARG A 151 -6.47 -4.76 6.24
N GLU A 152 -6.42 -3.43 6.13
CA GLU A 152 -7.53 -2.62 5.65
C GLU A 152 -7.93 -3.03 4.22
N ALA A 153 -6.95 -3.21 3.33
CA ALA A 153 -7.19 -3.69 1.98
C ALA A 153 -7.82 -5.10 1.92
N GLY A 154 -7.36 -6.03 2.76
CA GLY A 154 -7.95 -7.37 2.88
C GLY A 154 -9.40 -7.33 3.36
N LEU A 155 -9.71 -6.47 4.34
CA LEU A 155 -11.08 -6.30 4.84
C LEU A 155 -12.04 -5.74 3.77
N LEU A 156 -11.54 -5.02 2.76
CA LEU A 156 -12.38 -4.52 1.66
C LEU A 156 -12.86 -5.62 0.73
N ILE A 157 -12.20 -6.78 0.68
CA ILE A 157 -12.48 -7.83 -0.32
C ILE A 157 -13.08 -9.10 0.28
N VAL A 158 -12.85 -9.36 1.57
CA VAL A 158 -13.44 -10.54 2.23
C VAL A 158 -14.96 -10.44 2.29
N GLY A 159 -15.64 -11.55 1.99
CA GLY A 159 -17.09 -11.67 1.92
C GLY A 159 -17.70 -11.27 0.57
N LYS A 160 -16.94 -10.63 -0.33
CA LYS A 160 -17.42 -10.21 -1.66
C LYS A 160 -17.31 -11.33 -2.68
N THR A 161 -18.18 -11.29 -3.69
CA THR A 161 -18.16 -12.17 -4.85
C THR A 161 -17.55 -11.42 -6.04
N TYR A 162 -16.65 -12.09 -6.76
CA TYR A 162 -16.02 -11.60 -7.98
C TYR A 162 -16.33 -12.54 -9.13
N GLU A 163 -16.67 -11.98 -10.27
CA GLU A 163 -17.06 -12.74 -11.46
C GLU A 163 -15.97 -12.64 -12.52
N GLY A 164 -15.69 -13.74 -13.19
CA GLY A 164 -14.74 -13.78 -14.28
C GLY A 164 -15.28 -14.55 -15.47
N MET A 165 -14.82 -14.17 -16.66
CA MET A 165 -15.18 -14.80 -17.93
C MET A 165 -13.90 -15.17 -18.67
N GLY A 166 -13.89 -16.31 -19.36
CA GLY A 166 -12.73 -16.82 -20.10
C GLY A 166 -13.10 -17.86 -21.13
N LYS A 167 -12.12 -18.38 -21.88
CA LYS A 167 -12.36 -19.45 -22.87
C LYS A 167 -12.66 -20.80 -22.22
N ASN A 168 -12.27 -20.97 -20.96
CA ASN A 168 -12.47 -22.14 -20.12
C ASN A 168 -12.58 -21.69 -18.64
N LEU A 169 -12.99 -22.60 -17.76
CA LEU A 169 -13.21 -22.31 -16.35
C LEU A 169 -11.95 -21.81 -15.62
N ASP A 170 -10.76 -22.27 -16.02
CA ASP A 170 -9.49 -21.85 -15.41
C ASP A 170 -9.17 -20.39 -15.73
N GLU A 171 -9.34 -19.98 -17.00
CA GLU A 171 -9.20 -18.59 -17.42
C GLU A 171 -10.24 -17.70 -16.73
N ALA A 172 -11.51 -18.13 -16.67
CA ALA A 172 -12.57 -17.41 -15.99
C ALA A 172 -12.26 -17.23 -14.48
N ARG A 173 -11.76 -18.27 -13.82
CA ARG A 173 -11.33 -18.23 -12.41
C ARG A 173 -10.15 -17.29 -12.22
N ALA A 174 -9.14 -17.32 -13.10
CA ALA A 174 -7.99 -16.42 -13.03
C ALA A 174 -8.43 -14.95 -13.16
N VAL A 175 -9.38 -14.65 -14.06
CA VAL A 175 -9.96 -13.31 -14.20
C VAL A 175 -10.71 -12.89 -12.92
N ALA A 176 -11.54 -13.78 -12.35
CA ALA A 176 -12.26 -13.51 -11.10
C ALA A 176 -11.30 -13.20 -9.94
N LEU A 177 -10.22 -13.98 -9.78
CA LEU A 177 -9.21 -13.78 -8.72
C LEU A 177 -8.33 -12.53 -8.93
N SER A 178 -8.08 -12.13 -10.19
CA SER A 178 -7.25 -10.95 -10.47
C SER A 178 -7.86 -9.64 -9.96
N GLN A 179 -9.19 -9.59 -9.78
CA GLN A 179 -9.89 -8.39 -9.33
C GLN A 179 -9.61 -8.03 -7.87
N PRO A 180 -9.86 -8.92 -6.87
CA PRO A 180 -9.49 -8.64 -5.49
C PRO A 180 -7.98 -8.46 -5.31
N GLU A 181 -7.15 -9.15 -6.11
CA GLU A 181 -5.70 -8.94 -6.11
C GLU A 181 -5.32 -7.50 -6.48
N LYS A 182 -5.90 -6.96 -7.57
CA LYS A 182 -5.69 -5.56 -7.98
C LYS A 182 -6.14 -4.56 -6.92
N ILE A 183 -7.26 -4.83 -6.23
CA ILE A 183 -7.76 -3.97 -5.14
C ILE A 183 -6.74 -3.93 -4.00
N ILE A 184 -6.25 -5.09 -3.55
CA ILE A 184 -5.25 -5.15 -2.48
C ILE A 184 -3.95 -4.47 -2.93
N ALA A 185 -3.47 -4.79 -4.13
CA ALA A 185 -2.22 -4.24 -4.65
C ALA A 185 -2.28 -2.71 -4.77
N ALA A 186 -3.36 -2.15 -5.32
CA ALA A 186 -3.54 -0.71 -5.46
C ALA A 186 -3.57 0.00 -4.10
N ALA A 187 -4.38 -0.49 -3.15
CA ALA A 187 -4.47 0.09 -1.82
C ALA A 187 -3.13 0.02 -1.07
N TYR A 188 -2.40 -1.10 -1.19
CA TYR A 188 -1.09 -1.25 -0.57
C TYR A 188 -0.04 -0.36 -1.22
N GLN A 189 -0.03 -0.26 -2.56
CA GLN A 189 0.88 0.59 -3.30
C GLN A 189 0.71 2.06 -2.89
N GLU A 190 -0.51 2.57 -2.89
CA GLU A 190 -0.82 3.96 -2.52
C GLU A 190 -0.37 4.28 -1.07
N ALA A 191 -0.69 3.38 -0.13
CA ALA A 191 -0.42 3.61 1.28
C ALA A 191 1.05 3.40 1.69
N VAL A 192 1.84 2.72 0.86
CA VAL A 192 3.20 2.28 1.22
C VAL A 192 4.21 2.72 0.17
N ALA A 193 4.15 2.18 -1.05
CA ALA A 193 5.17 2.44 -2.07
C ALA A 193 5.18 3.93 -2.49
N ASP A 194 4.02 4.52 -2.72
CA ASP A 194 3.91 5.91 -3.16
C ASP A 194 4.34 6.89 -2.05
N VAL A 195 3.98 6.59 -0.80
CA VAL A 195 4.43 7.35 0.38
C VAL A 195 5.95 7.30 0.51
N CYS A 196 6.56 6.12 0.30
CA CYS A 196 8.01 5.97 0.33
C CYS A 196 8.68 6.75 -0.80
N GLY A 197 8.15 6.69 -2.02
CA GLY A 197 8.67 7.44 -3.17
C GLY A 197 8.68 8.95 -2.89
N GLN A 198 7.56 9.49 -2.44
CA GLN A 198 7.42 10.91 -2.09
C GLN A 198 8.35 11.32 -0.94
N ALA A 199 8.48 10.47 0.09
CA ALA A 199 9.35 10.76 1.23
C ALA A 199 10.84 10.71 0.85
N SER A 200 11.26 9.76 0.02
CA SER A 200 12.62 9.68 -0.52
C SER A 200 12.95 10.90 -1.38
N GLU A 201 12.09 11.27 -2.33
CA GLU A 201 12.29 12.47 -3.16
C GLU A 201 12.42 13.74 -2.29
N LYS A 202 11.58 13.87 -1.26
CA LYS A 202 11.66 15.00 -0.33
C LYS A 202 12.95 15.02 0.47
N TYR A 203 13.45 13.85 0.84
CA TYR A 203 14.72 13.71 1.53
C TYR A 203 15.90 14.12 0.65
N ASP A 204 15.87 13.81 -0.64
CA ASP A 204 16.89 14.23 -1.62
C ASP A 204 16.89 15.75 -1.78
N GLU A 205 15.71 16.36 -1.90
CA GLU A 205 15.57 17.83 -1.91
C GLU A 205 16.21 18.48 -0.67
N TYR A 206 15.96 17.92 0.52
CA TYR A 206 16.58 18.39 1.76
C TYR A 206 18.10 18.21 1.70
N CYS A 207 18.57 17.05 1.26
CA CYS A 207 19.98 16.75 1.20
C CYS A 207 20.75 17.70 0.27
N HIS A 208 20.16 18.08 -0.86
CA HIS A 208 20.72 19.04 -1.81
C HIS A 208 20.74 20.47 -1.24
N ARG A 209 19.64 20.92 -0.61
CA ARG A 209 19.50 22.29 -0.08
C ARG A 209 20.50 22.60 1.04
N TYR A 210 20.89 21.60 1.83
CA TYR A 210 21.75 21.79 3.00
C TYR A 210 23.24 21.46 2.74
N THR A 211 23.68 21.49 1.48
CA THR A 211 25.08 21.29 1.10
C THR A 211 25.97 22.43 1.61
N GLY A 212 26.42 22.36 2.86
CA GLY A 212 27.44 23.28 3.40
C GLY A 212 27.35 23.59 4.89
N ASP A 213 26.18 23.42 5.53
CA ASP A 213 26.01 23.69 6.97
C ASP A 213 24.81 22.93 7.54
N LEU A 214 24.93 21.60 7.52
CA LEU A 214 23.90 20.70 8.05
C LEU A 214 23.84 20.82 9.58
N LYS A 215 22.96 21.70 10.07
CA LYS A 215 22.54 21.71 11.48
C LYS A 215 21.82 20.43 11.90
N LYS A 216 21.38 19.62 10.93
CA LYS A 216 20.65 18.37 11.12
C LYS A 216 21.43 17.23 10.49
N SER A 217 21.52 16.11 11.18
CA SER A 217 22.03 14.85 10.64
C SER A 217 21.15 14.34 9.47
N ARG A 218 21.72 13.48 8.62
CA ARG A 218 20.96 12.81 7.54
C ARG A 218 19.76 12.03 8.06
N SER A 219 19.89 11.35 9.21
CA SER A 219 18.77 10.68 9.87
C SER A 219 17.64 11.64 10.27
N GLU A 220 17.96 12.84 10.76
CA GLU A 220 16.95 13.85 11.10
C GLU A 220 16.27 14.44 9.87
N LEU A 221 17.00 14.61 8.76
CA LEU A 221 16.42 15.01 7.48
C LEU A 221 15.47 13.93 6.96
N ALA A 222 15.87 12.66 6.99
CA ALA A 222 15.04 11.52 6.58
C ALA A 222 13.74 11.42 7.38
N LYS A 223 13.83 11.55 8.72
CA LYS A 223 12.64 11.60 9.59
C LYS A 223 11.74 12.80 9.29
N SER A 224 12.32 13.96 9.00
CA SER A 224 11.57 15.18 8.65
C SER A 224 10.84 15.01 7.31
N ALA A 225 11.50 14.39 6.33
CA ALA A 225 10.92 14.09 5.02
C ALA A 225 9.74 13.12 5.15
N TYR A 226 9.95 11.99 5.85
CA TYR A 226 8.88 11.04 6.15
C TYR A 226 7.68 11.71 6.83
N LYS A 227 7.90 12.49 7.90
CA LYS A 227 6.83 13.15 8.64
C LYS A 227 5.99 14.08 7.74
N THR A 228 6.66 14.82 6.86
CA THR A 228 5.99 15.75 5.93
C THR A 228 4.98 15.03 5.04
N ILE A 229 5.29 13.80 4.62
CA ILE A 229 4.42 12.99 3.76
C ILE A 229 3.41 12.21 4.59
N SER A 230 3.80 11.64 5.73
CA SER A 230 2.92 10.77 6.54
C SER A 230 1.75 11.51 7.20
N ASP A 231 1.89 12.82 7.41
CA ASP A 231 0.84 13.65 7.99
C ASP A 231 -0.25 14.02 6.95
N ILE A 232 -0.04 13.70 5.65
CA ILE A 232 -1.05 13.89 4.61
C ILE A 232 -2.13 12.82 4.79
N PRO A 233 -3.40 13.19 5.01
CA PRO A 233 -4.47 12.22 5.18
C PRO A 233 -4.61 11.36 3.93
N ILE A 234 -4.46 10.04 4.09
CA ILE A 234 -4.68 9.07 3.02
C ILE A 234 -6.14 9.17 2.59
N LYS A 235 -6.38 9.44 1.30
CA LYS A 235 -7.73 9.42 0.75
C LYS A 235 -8.23 7.99 0.79
N VAL A 236 -9.10 7.68 1.75
CA VAL A 236 -9.76 6.38 1.78
C VAL A 236 -10.59 6.25 0.50
N ILE A 237 -10.15 5.39 -0.42
CA ILE A 237 -10.95 5.02 -1.59
C ILE A 237 -12.18 4.28 -1.05
N LYS A 238 -13.34 4.92 -1.20
CA LYS A 238 -14.64 4.33 -0.86
C LYS A 238 -15.18 3.51 -2.02
#